data_AF-A0A2D7FLN4-F1
#
_entry.id   AF-A0A2D7FLN4-F1
#
_cell.length_a   1.000
_cell.length_b   1.000
_cell.length_c   1.000
_cell.angle_alpha   90.00
_cell.angle_beta   90.00
_cell.angle_gamma   90.00
#
_symmetry.space_group_name_H-M   'P 1'
#
loop_
_entity.id
_entity.type
_entity.pdbx_description
1 polymer ?
#
loop_
_entity_poly.entity_id
_entity_poly.type
_entity_poly.pdbx_seq_one_letter_code
_entity_poly.pdbx_strand_id
1 'polypeptide(L)'
;MIGVPSDATMLLLSGEFWLILGLILIIIDIFLGSFFLLPIGVSAFIIAGLIYAQGQLWLGDVIFLETWKDVLIWFSVLSVLSIGVVKYVFQKKAGKKQDINNY
;
A
#
# COMPACT_ATOMS: atom_id res chain seq x y z
N MET A 1 -13.42 30.91 9.14
CA MET A 1 -13.18 30.77 7.69
C MET A 1 -13.03 29.29 7.40
N ILE A 2 -13.97 28.68 6.68
CA ILE A 2 -13.84 27.28 6.25
C ILE A 2 -12.87 27.33 5.07
N GLY A 3 -11.62 26.88 5.29
CA GLY A 3 -10.62 26.85 4.23
C GLY A 3 -11.07 25.89 3.13
N VAL A 4 -11.07 26.36 1.89
CA VAL A 4 -11.27 25.49 0.72
C VAL A 4 -10.23 24.37 0.81
N PRO A 5 -10.63 23.09 0.75
CA PRO A 5 -9.68 21.99 0.77
C PRO A 5 -8.68 22.18 -0.37
N SER A 6 -7.38 22.11 -0.06
CA SER A 6 -6.35 22.16 -1.11
C SER A 6 -6.54 21.01 -2.10
N ASP A 7 -6.12 21.20 -3.36
CA ASP A 7 -6.22 20.16 -4.40
C ASP A 7 -5.58 18.82 -3.96
N ALA A 8 -4.49 18.91 -3.19
CA ALA A 8 -3.82 17.76 -2.58
C ALA A 8 -4.74 16.98 -1.61
N THR A 9 -5.59 17.69 -0.86
CA THR A 9 -6.54 17.07 0.08
C THR A 9 -7.62 16.31 -0.67
N MET A 10 -8.15 16.89 -1.76
CA MET A 10 -9.17 16.23 -2.59
C MET A 10 -8.64 14.95 -3.25
N LEU A 11 -7.40 14.97 -3.73
CA LEU A 11 -6.79 13.80 -4.38
C LEU A 11 -6.36 12.73 -3.37
N LEU A 12 -5.65 13.09 -2.30
CA LEU A 12 -5.04 12.12 -1.39
C LEU A 12 -6.04 11.47 -0.43
N LEU A 13 -7.22 12.04 -0.24
CA LEU A 13 -8.32 11.40 0.50
C LEU A 13 -9.33 10.68 -0.41
N SER A 14 -9.05 10.56 -1.72
CA SER A 14 -9.84 9.73 -2.65
C SER A 14 -9.29 8.30 -2.69
N GLY A 15 -10.13 7.32 -2.35
CA GLY A 15 -9.76 5.90 -2.44
C GLY A 15 -9.47 5.47 -3.88
N GLU A 16 -10.19 6.04 -4.86
CA GLU A 16 -10.02 5.75 -6.28
C GLU A 16 -8.62 6.12 -6.77
N PHE A 17 -8.09 7.26 -6.34
CA PHE A 17 -6.72 7.67 -6.66
C PHE A 17 -5.71 6.61 -6.23
N TRP A 18 -5.82 6.12 -4.99
CA TRP A 18 -4.90 5.12 -4.44
C TRP A 18 -5.06 3.73 -5.08
N LEU A 19 -6.29 3.33 -5.45
CA LEU A 19 -6.51 2.10 -6.22
C LEU A 19 -5.81 2.15 -7.57
N ILE A 20 -5.98 3.24 -8.31
CA ILE A 20 -5.37 3.43 -9.64
C ILE A 20 -3.85 3.48 -9.50
N LEU A 21 -3.33 4.24 -8.53
CA LEU A 21 -1.89 4.34 -8.27
C LEU A 21 -1.28 2.98 -7.93
N GLY A 22 -1.92 2.22 -7.03
CA GLY A 22 -1.47 0.88 -6.65
C GLY A 22 -1.43 -0.09 -7.84
N LEU A 23 -2.47 -0.06 -8.67
CA LEU A 23 -2.53 -0.87 -9.89
C LEU A 23 -1.41 -0.52 -10.87
N ILE A 24 -1.19 0.77 -11.13
CA ILE A 24 -0.12 1.24 -12.03
C ILE A 24 1.25 0.77 -11.52
N LEU A 25 1.54 0.94 -10.23
CA LEU A 25 2.80 0.53 -9.63
C LEU A 25 3.06 -0.96 -9.79
N ILE A 26 2.05 -1.80 -9.53
CA ILE A 26 2.17 -3.26 -9.67
C ILE A 26 2.36 -3.66 -11.13
N ILE A 27 1.61 -3.05 -12.06
CA ILE A 27 1.77 -3.32 -13.49
C ILE A 27 3.20 -3.01 -13.92
N ILE A 28 3.71 -1.82 -13.59
CA ILE A 28 5.09 -1.41 -13.92
C ILE A 28 6.10 -2.41 -13.35
N ASP A 29 5.92 -2.84 -12.10
CA ASP A 29 6.87 -3.75 -11.45
C ASP A 29 6.92 -5.12 -12.11
N ILE A 30 5.78 -5.62 -12.57
CA ILE A 30 5.70 -6.90 -13.29
C ILE A 30 6.50 -6.82 -14.60
N PHE A 31 6.43 -5.70 -15.32
CA PHE A 31 7.23 -5.50 -16.54
C PHE A 31 8.74 -5.35 -16.25
N LEU A 32 9.11 -4.75 -15.12
CA LEU A 32 10.50 -4.63 -14.70
C LEU A 32 11.08 -5.96 -14.17
N GLY A 33 10.24 -6.85 -13.65
CA GLY A 33 10.66 -8.13 -13.04
C GLY A 33 11.42 -7.98 -11.71
N SER A 34 11.49 -6.76 -11.16
CA SER A 34 12.30 -6.44 -9.97
C SER A 34 11.59 -6.72 -8.64
N PHE A 35 10.25 -6.72 -8.65
CA PHE A 35 9.41 -6.83 -7.46
C PHE A 35 9.66 -5.74 -6.39
N PHE A 36 10.28 -4.63 -6.78
CA PHE A 36 10.64 -3.53 -5.88
C PHE A 36 9.47 -2.57 -5.60
N LEU A 37 8.61 -2.34 -6.59
CA LEU A 37 7.45 -1.45 -6.47
C LEU A 37 6.22 -2.17 -5.88
N LEU A 38 6.21 -3.50 -5.85
CA LEU A 38 5.11 -4.32 -5.38
C LEU A 38 4.73 -4.03 -3.91
N PRO A 39 5.67 -3.91 -2.94
CA PRO A 39 5.33 -3.49 -1.58
C PRO A 39 4.65 -2.11 -1.54
N ILE A 40 5.12 -1.16 -2.37
CA ILE A 40 4.58 0.20 -2.47
C ILE A 40 3.16 0.17 -3.05
N GLY A 41 2.95 -0.60 -4.13
CA GLY A 41 1.63 -0.76 -4.76
C GLY A 41 0.61 -1.47 -3.86
N VAL A 42 1.04 -2.50 -3.11
CA VAL A 42 0.21 -3.15 -2.09
C VAL A 42 -0.19 -2.17 -0.99
N SER A 43 0.73 -1.31 -0.57
CA SER A 43 0.46 -0.30 0.46
C SER A 43 -0.55 0.75 -0.02
N ALA A 44 -0.50 1.13 -1.30
CA ALA A 44 -1.52 1.98 -1.91
C ALA A 44 -2.92 1.33 -1.88
N PHE A 45 -3.02 0.03 -2.17
CA PHE A 45 -4.28 -0.71 -2.02
C PHE A 45 -4.81 -0.75 -0.59
N ILE A 46 -3.92 -0.91 0.40
CA ILE A 46 -4.31 -0.88 1.82
C ILE A 46 -4.85 0.50 2.19
N ILE A 47 -4.19 1.59 1.75
CA ILE A 47 -4.67 2.96 1.97
C ILE A 47 -6.03 3.19 1.34
N ALA A 48 -6.23 2.75 0.10
CA ALA A 48 -7.55 2.83 -0.55
C ALA A 48 -8.63 2.12 0.26
N GLY A 49 -8.33 0.92 0.76
CA GLY A 49 -9.23 0.16 1.64
C GLY A 49 -9.52 0.87 2.96
N LEU A 50 -8.52 1.50 3.58
CA LEU A 50 -8.69 2.26 4.82
C LEU A 50 -9.58 3.50 4.61
N ILE A 51 -9.38 4.24 3.51
CA ILE A 51 -10.22 5.39 3.15
C ILE A 51 -11.67 4.93 2.96
N TYR A 52 -11.88 3.85 2.22
CA TYR A 52 -13.21 3.29 2.00
C TYR A 52 -13.86 2.82 3.31
N ALA A 53 -13.13 2.08 4.15
CA ALA A 53 -13.62 1.58 5.43
C ALA A 53 -13.98 2.72 6.40
N GLN A 54 -13.18 3.79 6.44
CA GLN A 54 -13.48 4.98 7.25
C GLN A 54 -14.74 5.70 6.73
N GLY A 55 -14.90 5.83 5.42
CA GLY A 55 -16.11 6.40 4.81
C GLY A 55 -17.39 5.60 5.07
N GLN A 56 -17.26 4.28 5.30
CA GLN A 56 -18.37 3.39 5.64
C GLN A 56 -18.58 3.22 7.17
N LEU A 57 -17.85 3.97 8.00
CA LEU A 57 -17.89 3.86 9.48
C LEU A 57 -17.57 2.44 10.01
N TRP A 58 -16.83 1.63 9.25
CA TRP A 58 -16.45 0.27 9.67
C TRP A 58 -15.50 0.26 10.87
N LEU A 59 -14.80 1.38 11.08
CA LEU A 59 -13.87 1.58 12.19
C LEU A 59 -14.52 2.32 13.38
N GLY A 60 -15.86 2.48 13.36
CA GLY A 60 -16.60 3.26 14.35
C GLY A 60 -16.24 4.75 14.32
N ASP A 61 -16.16 5.36 15.48
CA ASP A 61 -15.83 6.79 15.65
C ASP A 61 -14.32 7.09 15.55
N VAL A 62 -13.49 6.08 15.25
CA VAL A 62 -12.04 6.26 15.16
C VAL A 62 -11.67 6.84 13.80
N ILE A 63 -11.18 8.08 13.79
CA ILE A 63 -10.69 8.77 12.60
C ILE A 63 -9.17 8.56 12.51
N PHE A 64 -8.74 7.73 11.55
CA PHE A 64 -7.31 7.45 11.32
C PHE A 64 -6.70 8.35 10.24
N LEU A 65 -7.49 8.72 9.24
CA LEU A 65 -7.09 9.49 8.08
C LEU A 65 -7.86 10.81 8.08
N GLU A 66 -7.46 11.73 8.96
CA GLU A 66 -8.10 13.04 9.07
C GLU A 66 -7.56 14.01 8.02
N THR A 67 -6.25 13.95 7.77
CA THR A 67 -5.56 14.83 6.84
C THR A 67 -4.78 14.06 5.78
N TRP A 68 -4.48 14.71 4.66
CA TRP A 68 -3.62 14.13 3.62
C TRP A 68 -2.22 13.75 4.15
N LYS A 69 -1.75 14.41 5.22
CA LYS A 69 -0.47 14.09 5.86
C LYS A 69 -0.55 12.73 6.55
N ASP A 70 -1.65 12.45 7.23
CA ASP A 70 -1.86 11.16 7.90
C ASP A 70 -1.86 10.02 6.89
N VAL A 71 -2.50 10.23 5.73
CA VAL A 71 -2.48 9.29 4.60
C VAL A 71 -1.04 9.00 4.16
N LEU A 72 -0.21 10.02 3.96
CA LEU A 72 1.19 9.82 3.54
C LEU A 72 2.05 9.15 4.61
N ILE A 73 1.84 9.46 5.89
CA ILE A 73 2.54 8.83 7.00
C ILE A 73 2.18 7.34 7.04
N TRP A 74 0.89 7.01 7.03
CA TRP A 74 0.44 5.60 7.01
C TRP A 74 0.91 4.87 5.76
N PHE A 75 0.85 5.52 4.60
CA PHE A 75 1.35 4.94 3.35
C PHE A 75 2.84 4.61 3.43
N SER A 76 3.65 5.50 4.03
CA SER A 76 5.08 5.28 4.22
C SER A 76 5.36 4.11 5.16
N VAL A 77 4.66 4.06 6.31
CA VAL A 77 4.77 2.97 7.28
C VAL A 77 4.37 1.64 6.64
N LEU A 78 3.24 1.58 5.96
CA LEU A 78 2.75 0.38 5.27
C LEU A 78 3.72 -0.06 4.16
N SER A 79 4.32 0.88 3.44
CA SER A 79 5.32 0.59 2.39
C SER A 79 6.56 -0.10 2.95
N VAL A 80 7.02 0.31 4.13
CA VAL A 80 8.14 -0.36 4.82
C VAL A 80 7.72 -1.74 5.35
N LEU A 81 6.54 -1.82 5.97
CA LEU A 81 6.04 -3.08 6.54
C LEU A 81 5.77 -4.15 5.46
N SER A 82 5.26 -3.73 4.31
CA SER A 82 4.95 -4.63 3.19
C SER A 82 6.21 -5.27 2.60
N ILE A 83 7.40 -4.68 2.73
CA ILE A 83 8.67 -5.34 2.38
C ILE A 83 8.84 -6.62 3.20
N GLY A 84 8.53 -6.57 4.51
CA GLY A 84 8.60 -7.73 5.39
C GLY A 84 7.62 -8.83 4.97
N VAL A 85 6.38 -8.45 4.65
CA VAL A 85 5.34 -9.38 4.17
C VAL A 85 5.75 -10.04 2.85
N VAL A 86 6.20 -9.24 1.88
CA VAL A 86 6.67 -9.75 0.58
C VAL A 86 7.86 -10.69 0.78
N LYS A 87 8.89 -10.28 1.54
CA LYS A 87 10.03 -11.17 1.83
C LYS A 87 9.59 -12.48 2.46
N TYR A 88 8.70 -12.44 3.47
CA TYR A 88 8.21 -13.64 4.12
C TYR A 88 7.46 -14.58 3.16
N VAL A 89 6.55 -14.05 2.34
CA VAL A 89 5.76 -14.84 1.38
C VAL A 89 6.63 -15.46 0.29
N PHE A 90 7.63 -14.73 -0.22
CA PHE A 90 8.49 -15.20 -1.31
C PHE A 90 9.66 -16.08 -0.84
N GLN A 91 10.27 -15.80 0.32
CA GLN A 91 11.34 -16.65 0.86
C GLN A 91 10.84 -18.06 1.20
N LYS A 92 9.59 -18.19 1.67
CA LYS A 92 8.98 -19.50 1.93
C LYS A 92 8.83 -20.36 0.67
N LYS A 93 8.77 -19.75 -0.51
CA LYS A 93 8.72 -20.47 -1.80
C LYS A 93 10.11 -20.91 -2.28
N ALA A 94 11.18 -20.21 -1.89
CA ALA A 94 12.56 -20.55 -2.29
C ALA A 94 13.16 -21.74 -1.51
N GLY A 95 12.70 -21.99 -0.28
CA GLY A 95 13.20 -23.06 0.59
C GLY A 95 12.84 -24.51 0.20
N LYS A 96 12.28 -24.74 -1.00
CA LYS A 96 11.97 -26.08 -1.54
C LYS A 96 12.90 -26.53 -2.67
N LYS A 97 14.04 -25.88 -2.87
CA LYS A 97 15.17 -26.54 -3.56
C LYS A 97 15.92 -27.33 -2.50
N GLN A 98 15.50 -28.59 -2.32
CA GLN A 98 16.28 -29.60 -1.62
C GLN A 98 17.66 -29.61 -2.30
N ASP A 99 18.68 -29.24 -1.53
CA ASP A 99 20.05 -29.15 -1.96
C ASP A 99 20.52 -30.58 -2.32
N ILE A 100 20.54 -30.90 -3.61
CA ILE A 100 21.22 -32.08 -4.15
C ILE A 100 22.69 -31.69 -4.25
N ASN A 101 23.32 -31.52 -3.10
CA ASN A 101 24.75 -31.31 -3.04
C ASN A 101 25.38 -32.36 -2.12
N ASN A 102 25.51 -33.56 -2.67
CA ASN A 102 26.46 -34.56 -2.19
C ASN A 102 27.84 -34.19 -2.79
N TYR A 103 28.69 -33.56 -1.99
CA TYR A 103 30.15 -33.62 -2.14
C TYR A 103 30.72 -34.40 -0.96
#